data_AF-A0A1V2LXT9-F1
#
_entry.id   AF-A0A1V2LXT9-F1
#
_cell.length_a   1.000
_cell.length_b   1.000
_cell.length_c   1.000
_cell.angle_alpha   90.00
_cell.angle_beta   90.00
_cell.angle_gamma   90.00
#
_symmetry.space_group_name_H-M   'P 1'
#
loop_
_entity.id
_entity.type
_entity.pdbx_description
1 polymer ?
#
loop_
_entity_poly.entity_id
_entity_poly.type
_entity_poly.pdbx_seq_one_letter_code
_entity_poly.pdbx_strand_id
1 'polypeptide(L)' 'MSIDLLQKMRKINRLLQRIGSERVMFMDICKVISDVVSSNSVIISNRNKILGIKNKFISGLIIG' A
#
# COMPACT_ATOMS: atom_id res chain seq x y z
N MET A 1 8.31 19.41 -8.45
CA MET A 1 8.78 18.02 -8.67
C MET A 1 9.30 17.34 -7.39
N SER A 2 9.99 18.04 -6.48
CA SER A 2 10.47 17.46 -5.20
C SER A 2 9.39 17.24 -4.14
N ILE A 3 8.35 18.09 -4.12
CA ILE A 3 7.31 18.02 -3.08
C ILE A 3 6.45 16.76 -3.18
N ASP A 4 6.14 16.28 -4.39
CA ASP A 4 5.35 15.06 -4.59
C ASP A 4 6.07 13.81 -4.08
N LEU A 5 7.36 13.67 -4.40
CA LEU A 5 8.18 12.57 -3.90
C LEU A 5 8.28 12.61 -2.37
N LEU A 6 8.48 13.80 -1.79
CA LEU A 6 8.51 13.98 -0.34
C LEU A 6 7.18 13.57 0.31
N GLN A 7 6.03 13.92 -0.28
CA GLN A 7 4.71 13.50 0.23
C GLN A 7 4.53 11.98 0.14
N LYS A 8 4.95 11.35 -0.96
CA LYS A 8 4.95 9.89 -1.13
C LYS A 8 5.80 9.20 -0.06
N MET A 9 7.03 9.69 0.17
CA MET A 9 7.93 9.16 1.22
C MET A 9 7.33 9.33 2.63
N ARG A 10 6.71 10.48 2.93
CA ARG A 10 6.02 10.71 4.21
C ARG A 10 4.87 9.73 4.43
N LYS A 11 4.13 9.35 3.38
CA LYS A 11 3.03 8.37 3.47
C LYS A 11 3.55 6.99 3.86
N ILE A 12 4.68 6.57 3.28
CA ILE A 12 5.37 5.32 3.66
C ILE A 12 5.88 5.39 5.11
N ASN A 13 6.53 6.48 5.50
CA ASN A 13 7.08 6.63 6.86
C ASN A 13 5.98 6.56 7.95
N ARG A 14 4.82 7.17 7.72
CA ARG A 14 3.68 7.08 8.64
C ARG A 14 3.16 5.65 8.81
N LEU A 15 3.13 4.86 7.73
CA LEU A 15 2.76 3.45 7.80
C LEU A 15 3.75 2.67 8.70
N LEU A 16 5.05 2.87 8.50
CA LEU A 16 6.08 2.16 9.27
C LEU A 16 6.08 2.53 10.76
N GLN A 17 5.85 3.82 11.08
CA GLN A 17 5.77 4.27 12.48
C GLN A 17 4.59 3.66 13.25
N ARG A 18 3.47 3.34 12.58
CA ARG A 18 2.30 2.70 13.21
C ARG A 18 2.53 1.23 13.54
N ILE A 19 3.33 0.54 12.73
CA ILE A 19 3.61 -0.90 12.88
C ILE A 19 4.46 -1.20 14.13
N GLY A 20 5.18 -0.23 14.68
CA GLY A 20 6.03 -0.43 15.87
C GLY A 20 5.28 -0.75 17.17
N SER A 21 3.95 -0.58 17.22
CA SER A 21 3.13 -0.81 18.41
C SER A 21 1.90 -1.68 18.18
N GLU A 22 1.56 -1.99 16.93
CA GLU A 22 0.37 -2.75 16.54
C GLU A 22 0.71 -3.91 15.59
N ARG A 23 -0.15 -4.94 15.54
CA ARG A 23 0.00 -6.07 14.60
C ARG A 23 0.05 -5.55 13.17
N VAL A 24 1.01 -6.03 12.39
CA VAL A 24 1.14 -5.71 10.96
C VAL A 24 -0.09 -6.18 10.18
N MET A 25 -0.84 -5.22 9.61
CA MET A 25 -1.94 -5.50 8.70
C MET A 25 -1.46 -5.37 7.24
N PHE A 26 -1.17 -6.51 6.59
CA PHE A 26 -0.66 -6.54 5.21
C PHE A 26 -1.57 -5.83 4.19
N MET A 27 -2.87 -5.75 4.47
CA MET A 27 -3.83 -5.02 3.64
C MET A 27 -3.57 -3.51 3.64
N ASP A 28 -3.18 -2.94 4.78
CA ASP A 28 -2.84 -1.52 4.89
C ASP A 28 -1.52 -1.21 4.17
N ILE A 29 -0.56 -2.12 4.24
CA ILE A 29 0.69 -2.03 3.48
C ILE A 29 0.37 -2.02 1.98
N CYS A 30 -0.43 -2.98 1.49
CA CYS A 30 -0.84 -3.02 0.08
C CYS A 30 -1.52 -1.72 -0.34
N LYS A 31 -2.44 -1.20 0.47
CA LYS A 31 -3.15 0.06 0.18
C LYS A 31 -2.20 1.24 0.06
N VAL A 32 -1.29 1.42 1.03
CA VAL A 32 -0.34 2.55 1.03
C VAL A 32 0.63 2.46 -0.15
N ILE A 33 1.17 1.26 -0.43
CA ILE A 33 2.08 1.06 -1.56
C ILE A 33 1.35 1.31 -2.88
N SER A 34 0.20 0.67 -3.10
CA SER A 34 -0.63 0.86 -4.31
C SER A 34 -0.95 2.34 -4.57
N ASP A 35 -1.24 3.11 -3.52
CA ASP A 35 -1.47 4.54 -3.64
C ASP A 35 -0.22 5.31 -4.06
N VAL A 36 0.94 5.02 -3.44
CA VAL A 36 2.20 5.74 -3.65
C VAL A 36 2.79 5.51 -5.05
N VAL A 37 2.78 4.26 -5.53
CA VAL A 37 3.30 3.90 -6.87
C VAL A 37 2.24 3.90 -7.97
N SER A 38 0.97 4.14 -7.63
CA SER A 38 -0.13 4.13 -8.59
C SER A 38 -0.26 2.83 -9.39
N SER A 39 -0.12 1.71 -8.70
CA SER A 39 -0.14 0.38 -9.29
C SER A 39 -1.00 -0.57 -8.47
N ASN A 40 -1.29 -1.74 -9.04
CA ASN A 40 -1.74 -2.88 -8.23
C ASN A 40 -0.60 -3.35 -7.32
N SER A 41 -0.94 -3.90 -6.16
CA SER A 41 0.03 -4.47 -5.22
C SER A 41 -0.46 -5.80 -4.66
N VAL A 42 0.43 -6.78 -4.56
CA VAL A 42 0.16 -8.08 -3.93
C VAL A 42 1.32 -8.40 -2.98
N ILE A 43 1.00 -8.85 -1.76
CA ILE A 43 1.97 -9.38 -0.81
C ILE A 43 1.75 -10.88 -0.71
N ILE A 44 2.81 -11.65 -0.98
CA ILE A 44 2.80 -13.12 -0.96
C ILE A 44 3.84 -13.59 0.05
N SER A 45 3.50 -14.60 0.85
CA SER A 45 4.47 -15.26 1.71
C SER A 45 5.39 -16.17 0.91
N ASN A 46 6.52 -16.55 1.50
CA ASN A 46 7.40 -17.57 0.92
C ASN A 46 6.74 -18.97 0.77
N ARG A 47 5.56 -19.19 1.38
CA ARG A 47 4.78 -20.44 1.26
C ARG A 47 3.59 -20.29 0.32
N ASN A 48 3.66 -19.38 -0.65
CA ASN A 48 2.62 -19.13 -1.65
C ASN A 48 1.25 -18.71 -1.07
N LYS A 49 1.21 -18.24 0.18
CA LYS A 49 -0.02 -17.68 0.76
C LYS A 49 -0.10 -16.21 0.39
N ILE A 50 -1.23 -15.79 -0.19
CA ILE A 50 -1.51 -14.37 -0.39
C ILE A 50 -1.85 -13.75 0.97
N LEU A 51 -1.10 -12.71 1.33
CA LEU A 51 -1.25 -11.98 2.59
C LEU A 51 -2.03 -10.66 2.41
N GLY A 52 -2.01 -10.10 1.20
CA GLY A 52 -2.78 -8.90 0.86
C GLY A 52 -2.81 -8.64 -0.64
N ILE A 53 -3.90 -8.01 -1.10
CA ILE A 53 -4.10 -7.58 -2.50
C ILE A 53 -4.72 -6.19 -2.48
N LYS A 54 -4.22 -5.29 -3.33
CA LYS A 54 -4.91 -4.06 -3.69
C LYS A 54 -4.90 -3.89 -5.20
N ASN A 55 -6.09 -3.85 -5.79
CA ASN A 55 -6.27 -3.42 -7.17
C ASN A 55 -6.67 -1.94 -7.17
N LYS A 56 -5.88 -1.10 -7.85
CA LYS A 56 -6.13 0.34 -7.94
C LYS A 56 -7.17 0.67 -9.02
N PHE A 57 -7.16 -0.09 -10.11
CA PHE A 57 -7.94 0.19 -11.32
C PHE A 57 -9.41 -0.23 -11.21
N ILE A 58 -9.72 -1.31 -10.48
CA ILE A 58 -11.11 -1.74 -10.30
C ILE A 58 -11.93 -0.67 -9.58
N SER A 59 -11.37 0.02 -8.57
CA SER A 59 -12.09 1.08 -7.86
C SER A 59 -12.45 2.30 -8.70
N GLY A 60 -11.74 2.57 -9.80
CA GLY A 60 -12.08 3.66 -10.72
C GLY A 60 -13.16 3.30 -11.75
N LEU A 61 -13.38 2.00 -11.99
CA LEU A 61 -14.32 1.51 -13.00
C LEU A 61 -15.77 1.41 -12.48
N ILE A 62 -15.97 1.33 -11.16
CA ILE A 62 -17.31 1.21 -10.54
C ILE A 62 -17.97 2.58 -10.31
N ILE A 63 -17.26 3.68 -10.60
CA ILE A 63 -17.71 5.06 -10.36
C ILE A 63 -17.73 5.85 -11.69
N GLY A 64 -17.67 5.15 -12.83
CA GLY A 64 -17.81 5.71 -14.18
C GLY A 64 -19.19 5.43 -14.74
#